data_AF-A0A1X0I2G9-F1
#
_entry.id   AF-A0A1X0I2G9-F1
#
_cell.length_a   1.000
_cell.length_b   1.000
_cell.length_c   1.000
_cell.angle_alpha   90.00
_cell.angle_beta   90.00
_cell.angle_gamma   90.00
#
_symmetry.space_group_name_H-M   'P 1'
#
loop_
_entity.id
_entity.type
_entity.pdbx_description
1 polymer ?
#
loop_
_entity_poly.entity_id
_entity_poly.type
_entity_poly.pdbx_seq_one_letter_code
_entity_poly.pdbx_strand_id
1 'polypeptide(L)'
;PPATSTAAAPPPPPPTTPAGPRQVTYSVTGTKAPGDIISVTYVDASGRRRTQHNVYIPWSMTVTPISQSDVGSVEASSLFRVSRLNCSITTSDGTVLSSNTNDSPQTSC
;
A
#
# COMPACT_ATOMS: atom_id res chain seq x y z
N PRO A 1 -4.92 64.30 19.35
CA PRO A 1 -4.42 63.07 18.66
C PRO A 1 -5.47 61.95 18.68
N PRO A 2 -6.02 61.48 17.55
CA PRO A 2 -6.94 60.34 17.58
C PRO A 2 -6.29 59.03 17.09
N ALA A 3 -6.41 58.04 17.98
CA ALA A 3 -6.55 56.58 17.82
C ALA A 3 -5.68 55.83 16.79
N THR A 4 -4.72 55.07 17.31
CA THR A 4 -4.16 53.88 16.66
C THR A 4 -5.21 52.77 16.59
N SER A 5 -5.73 52.49 15.40
CA SER A 5 -6.54 51.30 15.12
C SER A 5 -5.69 50.04 15.31
N THR A 6 -6.07 49.20 16.29
CA THR A 6 -5.46 47.88 16.48
C THR A 6 -6.06 46.93 15.44
N ALA A 7 -5.24 46.45 14.50
CA ALA A 7 -5.64 45.46 13.51
C ALA A 7 -5.88 44.09 14.19
N ALA A 8 -7.04 43.49 13.94
CA ALA A 8 -7.38 42.17 14.46
C ALA A 8 -6.58 41.06 13.76
N ALA A 9 -6.13 40.06 14.52
CA ALA A 9 -5.35 38.92 14.02
C ALA A 9 -6.21 38.00 13.13
N PRO A 10 -5.62 37.30 12.14
CA PRO A 10 -6.34 36.40 11.25
C PRO A 10 -6.91 35.19 12.02
N PRO A 11 -8.09 34.67 11.62
CA PRO A 11 -8.63 33.46 12.21
C PRO A 11 -7.75 32.22 11.93
N PRO A 12 -7.73 31.23 12.84
CA PRO A 12 -6.98 30.00 12.64
C PRO A 12 -7.52 29.19 11.44
N PRO A 13 -6.66 28.42 10.74
CA PRO A 13 -7.09 27.59 9.63
C PRO A 13 -8.10 26.53 10.09
N PRO A 14 -9.08 26.16 9.25
CA PRO A 14 -10.05 25.13 9.58
C PRO A 14 -9.36 23.77 9.82
N PRO A 15 -9.86 22.94 10.75
CA PRO A 15 -9.37 21.59 10.93
C PRO A 15 -9.58 20.79 9.65
N THR A 16 -8.52 20.12 9.19
CA THR A 16 -8.61 19.17 8.08
C THR A 16 -9.33 17.92 8.58
N THR A 17 -10.53 17.67 8.07
CA THR A 17 -11.21 16.38 8.23
C THR A 17 -10.28 15.30 7.67
N PRO A 18 -9.97 14.22 8.44
CA PRO A 18 -9.26 13.09 7.88
C PRO A 18 -10.04 12.60 6.66
N ALA A 19 -9.39 12.56 5.49
CA ALA A 19 -9.95 11.87 4.34
C ALA A 19 -10.36 10.46 4.81
N GLY A 20 -11.56 10.00 4.42
CA GLY A 20 -12.07 8.67 4.79
C GLY A 20 -11.07 7.55 4.50
N PRO A 21 -11.33 6.32 4.95
CA PRO A 21 -10.36 5.22 4.87
C PRO A 21 -9.88 5.06 3.43
N ARG A 22 -8.61 5.42 3.19
CA ARG A 22 -8.00 5.41 1.86
C ARG A 22 -7.85 3.97 1.44
N GLN A 23 -8.39 3.60 0.28
CA GLN A 23 -8.14 2.26 -0.25
C GLN A 23 -6.66 2.11 -0.56
N VAL A 24 -6.15 0.91 -0.40
CA VAL A 24 -4.78 0.54 -0.74
C VAL A 24 -4.82 -0.61 -1.70
N THR A 25 -4.07 -0.48 -2.79
CA THR A 25 -3.89 -1.51 -3.79
C THR A 25 -2.51 -2.11 -3.62
N TYR A 26 -2.50 -3.39 -3.25
CA TYR A 26 -1.32 -4.23 -3.31
C TYR A 26 -1.16 -4.73 -4.74
N SER A 27 0.04 -4.61 -5.28
CA SER A 27 0.39 -5.13 -6.60
C SER A 27 1.63 -5.99 -6.49
N VAL A 28 1.58 -7.18 -7.08
CA VAL A 28 2.74 -8.04 -7.24
C VAL A 28 2.94 -8.27 -8.73
N THR A 29 4.09 -7.83 -9.23
CA THR A 29 4.47 -7.88 -10.65
C THR A 29 5.73 -8.72 -10.82
N GLY A 30 6.09 -8.99 -12.08
CA GLY A 30 7.32 -9.72 -12.42
C GLY A 30 7.10 -10.81 -13.46
N THR A 31 8.01 -11.78 -13.52
CA THR A 31 7.97 -12.89 -14.47
C THR A 31 7.71 -14.20 -13.75
N LYS A 32 6.56 -14.82 -14.04
CA LYS A 32 6.21 -16.15 -13.53
C LYS A 32 6.75 -17.22 -14.46
N ALA A 33 7.64 -18.07 -13.95
CA ALA A 33 8.14 -19.21 -14.72
C ALA A 33 7.05 -20.29 -14.92
N PRO A 34 7.07 -21.02 -16.06
CA PRO A 34 6.18 -22.16 -16.28
C PRO A 34 6.33 -23.20 -15.17
N GLY A 35 5.21 -23.70 -14.65
CA GLY A 35 5.19 -24.70 -13.57
C GLY A 35 5.49 -24.15 -12.17
N ASP A 36 5.91 -22.88 -12.04
CA ASP A 36 6.18 -22.28 -10.74
C ASP A 36 4.88 -21.85 -10.01
N ILE A 37 4.90 -21.83 -8.69
CA ILE A 37 3.76 -21.45 -7.85
C ILE A 37 4.12 -20.19 -7.09
N ILE A 38 3.32 -19.14 -7.26
CA ILE A 38 3.48 -17.90 -6.53
C ILE A 38 2.52 -17.87 -5.36
N SER A 39 3.03 -17.55 -4.18
CA SER A 39 2.24 -17.31 -2.97
C SER A 39 2.39 -15.85 -2.57
N VAL A 40 1.26 -15.19 -2.33
CA VAL A 40 1.22 -13.80 -1.88
C VAL A 40 0.53 -13.76 -0.53
N THR A 41 1.23 -13.25 0.47
CA THR A 41 0.69 -12.95 1.79
C THR A 41 0.53 -11.45 1.94
N TYR A 42 -0.67 -10.97 2.22
CA TYR A 42 -0.92 -9.55 2.46
C TYR A 42 -1.70 -9.36 3.76
N VAL A 43 -1.72 -8.14 4.27
CA VAL A 43 -2.54 -7.79 5.43
C VAL A 43 -3.87 -7.21 4.97
N ASP A 44 -4.97 -7.72 5.48
CA ASP A 44 -6.31 -7.21 5.17
C ASP A 44 -6.71 -6.02 6.05
N ALA A 45 -7.90 -5.46 5.79
CA ALA A 45 -8.44 -4.32 6.52
C ALA A 45 -8.53 -4.49 8.04
N SER A 46 -8.57 -5.75 8.53
CA SER A 46 -8.65 -6.10 9.95
C SER A 46 -7.27 -6.34 10.60
N GLY A 47 -6.18 -6.08 9.87
CA GLY A 47 -4.82 -6.33 10.32
C GLY A 47 -4.43 -7.82 10.27
N ARG A 48 -5.24 -8.67 9.63
CA ARG A 48 -4.96 -10.11 9.54
C ARG A 48 -4.17 -10.44 8.28
N ARG A 49 -3.18 -11.32 8.41
CA ARG A 49 -2.44 -11.86 7.27
C ARG A 49 -3.29 -12.88 6.53
N ARG A 50 -3.42 -12.69 5.22
CA ARG A 50 -4.12 -13.56 4.28
C ARG A 50 -3.13 -14.04 3.24
N THR A 51 -3.05 -15.35 3.03
CA THR A 51 -2.18 -15.95 2.02
C THR A 51 -3.01 -16.50 0.87
N GLN A 52 -2.70 -16.05 -0.34
CA GLN A 52 -3.21 -16.61 -1.58
C GLN A 52 -2.11 -17.41 -2.26
N HIS A 53 -2.40 -18.67 -2.54
CA HIS A 53 -1.47 -19.58 -3.21
C HIS A 53 -1.85 -19.74 -4.68
N ASN A 54 -0.84 -20.00 -5.51
CA ASN A 54 -1.00 -20.23 -6.94
C ASN A 54 -1.66 -19.04 -7.68
N VAL A 55 -1.24 -17.82 -7.33
CA VAL A 55 -1.75 -16.61 -7.99
C VAL A 55 -1.08 -16.39 -9.35
N TYR A 56 -1.78 -15.67 -10.21
CA TYR A 56 -1.27 -15.25 -11.51
C TYR A 56 -0.60 -13.87 -11.41
N ILE A 57 0.44 -13.63 -12.21
CA ILE A 57 1.17 -12.35 -12.25
C ILE A 57 0.84 -11.64 -13.57
N PRO A 58 0.51 -10.33 -13.57
CA PRO A 58 0.44 -9.44 -12.41
C PRO A 58 -0.77 -9.75 -11.53
N TRP A 59 -0.55 -9.74 -10.21
CA TRP A 59 -1.59 -9.86 -9.20
C TRP A 59 -1.88 -8.49 -8.60
N SER A 60 -3.15 -8.17 -8.36
CA SER A 60 -3.54 -6.97 -7.64
C SER A 60 -4.68 -7.26 -6.67
N MET A 61 -4.66 -6.56 -5.54
CA MET A 61 -5.73 -6.63 -4.55
C MET A 61 -5.92 -5.29 -3.86
N THR A 62 -7.17 -4.81 -3.88
CA THR A 62 -7.56 -3.58 -3.19
C THR A 62 -8.15 -3.91 -1.83
N VAL A 63 -7.63 -3.28 -0.79
CA VAL A 63 -8.12 -3.36 0.59
C VAL A 63 -8.47 -1.97 1.08
N THR A 64 -9.42 -1.88 2.02
CA THR A 64 -9.80 -0.62 2.67
C THR A 64 -9.45 -0.71 4.15
N PRO A 65 -8.22 -0.30 4.54
CA PRO A 65 -7.78 -0.35 5.93
C PRO A 65 -8.71 0.44 6.85
N ILE A 66 -8.91 -0.07 8.07
CA ILE A 66 -9.68 0.66 9.09
C ILE A 66 -8.88 1.89 9.56
N SER A 67 -7.54 1.81 9.59
CA SER A 67 -6.63 2.94 9.83
C SER A 67 -5.40 2.89 8.93
N GLN A 68 -4.77 4.05 8.68
CA GLN A 68 -3.56 4.14 7.83
C GLN A 68 -2.35 3.39 8.41
N SER A 69 -2.32 3.18 9.72
CA SER A 69 -1.31 2.36 10.39
C SER A 69 -1.46 0.86 10.09
N ASP A 70 -2.63 0.43 9.65
CA ASP A 70 -2.93 -0.97 9.33
C ASP A 70 -2.58 -1.33 7.88
N VAL A 71 -2.00 -0.39 7.11
CA VAL A 71 -1.48 -0.70 5.78
C VAL A 71 -0.33 -1.67 5.95
N GLY A 72 -0.67 -2.94 5.85
CA GLY A 72 0.23 -4.00 6.19
C GLY A 72 0.92 -4.58 4.99
N SER A 73 2.08 -5.12 5.30
CA SER A 73 3.04 -5.72 4.40
C SER A 73 2.40 -6.66 3.37
N VAL A 74 2.85 -6.58 2.13
CA VAL A 74 2.68 -7.60 1.10
C VAL A 74 4.00 -8.36 0.91
N GLU A 75 3.94 -9.67 1.04
CA GLU A 75 5.05 -10.57 0.82
C GLU A 75 4.70 -11.52 -0.32
N ALA A 76 5.57 -11.61 -1.32
CA ALA A 76 5.38 -12.49 -2.45
C ALA A 76 6.58 -13.43 -2.56
N SER A 77 6.30 -14.72 -2.75
CA SER A 77 7.32 -15.76 -2.85
C SER A 77 7.03 -16.74 -3.98
N SER A 78 8.09 -17.07 -4.70
CA SER A 78 8.15 -18.15 -5.68
C SER A 78 8.55 -19.46 -4.99
N LEU A 79 7.78 -20.52 -5.23
CA LEU A 79 8.03 -21.83 -4.65
C LEU A 79 9.34 -22.44 -5.16
N PHE A 80 9.57 -22.40 -6.48
CA PHE A 80 10.77 -22.97 -7.10
C PHE A 80 11.92 -21.98 -7.24
N ARG A 81 11.77 -20.75 -6.71
CA ARG A 81 12.77 -19.66 -6.74
C ARG A 81 13.28 -19.27 -8.13
N VAL A 82 12.51 -19.58 -9.17
CA VAL A 82 12.86 -19.28 -10.58
C VAL A 82 12.11 -18.09 -11.15
N SER A 83 10.98 -17.71 -10.55
CA SER A 83 10.26 -16.49 -10.90
C SER A 83 10.94 -15.26 -10.31
N ARG A 84 10.76 -14.11 -10.95
CA ARG A 84 11.24 -12.81 -10.47
C ARG A 84 10.03 -12.01 -10.06
N LEU A 85 9.98 -11.54 -8.82
CA LEU A 85 8.82 -10.87 -8.23
C LEU A 85 9.22 -9.48 -7.74
N ASN A 86 8.31 -8.54 -7.95
CA ASN A 86 8.36 -7.17 -7.43
C ASN A 86 7.04 -6.87 -6.74
N CYS A 87 7.04 -5.97 -5.75
CA CYS A 87 5.82 -5.56 -5.07
C CYS A 87 5.69 -4.04 -4.98
N SER A 88 4.46 -3.57 -4.92
CA SER A 88 4.14 -2.18 -4.59
C SER A 88 2.82 -2.08 -3.83
N ILE A 89 2.77 -1.08 -2.96
CA ILE A 89 1.62 -0.71 -2.16
C ILE A 89 1.27 0.73 -2.52
N THR A 90 0.13 0.92 -3.17
CA THR A 90 -0.30 2.24 -3.65
C THR A 90 -1.65 2.59 -3.04
N THR A 91 -1.76 3.78 -2.45
CA THR A 91 -3.05 4.32 -1.98
C THR A 91 -3.95 4.73 -3.15
N SER A 92 -5.25 4.85 -2.89
CA SER A 92 -6.26 5.37 -3.83
C SER A 92 -5.90 6.72 -4.43
N ASP A 93 -5.13 7.53 -3.70
CA ASP A 93 -4.73 8.88 -4.09
C ASP A 93 -3.48 8.88 -5.00
N GLY A 94 -2.98 7.68 -5.35
CA GLY A 94 -1.82 7.49 -6.23
C GLY A 94 -0.47 7.55 -5.51
N THR A 95 -0.45 7.75 -4.19
CA THR A 95 0.80 7.72 -3.41
C THR A 95 1.28 6.29 -3.20
N VAL A 96 2.52 6.01 -3.57
CA VAL A 96 3.20 4.75 -3.26
C VAL A 96 3.70 4.80 -1.82
N LEU A 97 3.21 3.89 -0.98
CA LEU A 97 3.62 3.78 0.42
C LEU A 97 4.89 2.96 0.58
N SER A 98 4.97 1.85 -0.15
CA SER A 98 6.06 0.89 -0.10
C SER A 98 6.20 0.24 -1.46
N SER A 99 7.42 0.06 -1.94
CA SER A 99 7.70 -0.63 -3.19
C SER A 99 9.08 -1.27 -3.15
N ASN A 100 9.17 -2.48 -3.68
CA ASN A 100 10.40 -3.25 -3.71
C ASN A 100 10.52 -3.91 -5.09
N THR A 101 11.50 -3.43 -5.85
CA THR A 101 11.76 -3.84 -7.23
C THR A 101 13.15 -4.47 -7.32
N ASN A 102 13.33 -5.57 -6.59
CA ASN A 102 14.61 -6.26 -6.49
C ASN A 102 14.74 -7.46 -7.45
N ASP A 103 13.72 -7.73 -8.27
CA ASP A 103 13.65 -8.85 -9.20
C ASP A 103 14.15 -10.15 -8.54
N SER A 104 13.59 -10.47 -7.38
CA SER A 104 14.01 -11.60 -6.55
C SER A 104 12.92 -12.69 -6.55
N PRO A 105 13.27 -13.96 -6.34
CA PRO A 105 12.28 -15.01 -6.11
C PRO A 105 11.40 -14.77 -4.87
N GLN A 106 11.80 -13.88 -3.97
CA GLN A 106 11.00 -13.43 -2.85
C GLN A 106 11.15 -11.92 -2.71
N THR A 107 10.04 -11.24 -2.49
CA THR A 107 10.00 -9.79 -2.29
C THR A 107 8.98 -9.43 -1.22
N SER A 108 9.24 -8.33 -0.52
CA SER A 108 8.36 -7.81 0.54
C SER A 108 8.30 -6.30 0.47
N CYS A 109 7.10 -5.79 0.65
CA CYS A 109 6.71 -4.40 0.81
C CYS A 109 5.74 -4.35 1.99
#